data_AF-A0A381EKW3-F1
#
_entry.id   AF-A0A381EKW3-F1
#
_cell.length_a   1.000
_cell.length_b   1.000
_cell.length_c   1.000
_cell.angle_alpha   90.00
_cell.angle_beta   90.00
_cell.angle_gamma   90.00
#
_symmetry.space_group_name_H-M   'P 1'
#
loop_
_entity.id
_entity.type
_entity.pdbx_description
1 polymer ?
#
loop_
_entity_poly.entity_id
_entity_poly.type
_entity_poly.pdbx_seq_one_letter_code
_entity_poly.pdbx_strand_id
1 'polypeptide(L)'
;MINKKVGIVIPVYNVELYLKECLESVINQTYKNFTALLINDGSSDNSLEIAKEYARKDERFIIISKENDGLSSARNVGIEFFEGKYHFKESESEEDLFKFCLNDELNPYKIHFLYQNKNKLNEEKIDYLIFLDSDDFWKLDCLEQCVKRMEGVDVLWFGVKPFYDGIKEGDFASTLQLLDFNEESIILTKDWAKRIREKKQPFFYFSWSGMINFHFLQKIGLKFINEILQEDVPFGILLFLQARSIYVYPKEMIIYRLRAGSIMDFAGKNKKVAQYFRKQTEVFELEEDKRAYHLASSFVRATLALDAFLQECDEEIEAIISHYLMPTYVSQALQILNSKKDPLNLVRECVKIQKYIKENGAIDRIKNQLSYKLGEAILKANSPLKFLKLPFTLISLAKTHQFEQKVLQFLIRLEPKFKPLDLEKYADYEEALKIKKHLSYRLGQALLKNPLTFIFKIPSIYQNFKKGVS
;
A
#
# COMPACT_ATOMS: atom_id res chain seq x y z
N MET A 1 -2.52 35.17 -9.84
CA MET A 1 -2.39 33.69 -9.86
C MET A 1 -3.22 33.18 -11.02
N ILE A 2 -2.67 32.28 -11.85
CA ILE A 2 -3.47 31.58 -12.86
C ILE A 2 -4.59 30.84 -12.10
N ASN A 3 -5.85 31.03 -12.51
CA ASN A 3 -7.01 30.44 -11.84
C ASN A 3 -7.09 28.93 -12.18
N LYS A 4 -6.33 28.10 -11.46
CA LYS A 4 -6.22 26.66 -11.69
C LYS A 4 -7.45 25.91 -11.16
N LYS A 5 -8.00 24.97 -11.91
CA LYS A 5 -9.17 24.20 -11.44
C LYS A 5 -8.73 22.89 -10.80
N VAL A 6 -9.27 22.60 -9.62
CA VAL A 6 -8.98 21.36 -8.88
C VAL A 6 -10.13 20.37 -9.04
N GLY A 7 -9.85 19.15 -9.47
CA GLY A 7 -10.76 18.01 -9.38
C GLY A 7 -10.54 17.27 -8.07
N ILE A 8 -11.59 17.07 -7.30
CA ILE A 8 -11.57 16.31 -6.05
C ILE A 8 -12.35 15.02 -6.29
N VAL A 9 -11.78 13.87 -5.95
CA VAL A 9 -12.46 12.57 -6.04
C VAL A 9 -12.64 12.00 -4.65
N ILE A 10 -13.88 11.72 -4.28
CA ILE A 10 -14.26 11.21 -2.95
C ILE A 10 -15.02 9.89 -3.13
N PRO A 11 -14.36 8.72 -2.92
CA PRO A 11 -15.05 7.44 -2.86
C PRO A 11 -15.98 7.36 -1.66
N VAL A 12 -17.22 6.95 -1.86
CA VAL A 12 -18.27 6.86 -0.82
C VAL A 12 -18.85 5.45 -0.79
N TYR A 13 -18.69 4.75 0.33
CA TYR A 13 -19.31 3.44 0.55
C TYR A 13 -19.62 3.20 2.04
N ASN A 14 -20.89 3.26 2.40
CA ASN A 14 -21.36 2.97 3.76
C ASN A 14 -20.64 3.77 4.87
N VAL A 15 -20.65 5.11 4.73
CA VAL A 15 -19.92 6.07 5.58
C VAL A 15 -20.84 7.18 6.11
N GLU A 16 -22.14 6.92 6.25
CA GLU A 16 -23.13 7.93 6.63
C GLU A 16 -22.78 8.71 7.91
N LEU A 17 -22.08 8.07 8.85
CA LEU A 17 -21.66 8.65 10.12
C LEU A 17 -20.57 9.73 9.98
N TYR A 18 -19.78 9.70 8.91
CA TYR A 18 -18.59 10.52 8.74
C TYR A 18 -18.68 11.46 7.54
N LEU A 19 -19.48 11.10 6.54
CA LEU A 19 -19.53 11.78 5.26
C LEU A 19 -19.87 13.27 5.38
N LYS A 20 -20.76 13.67 6.31
CA LYS A 20 -21.10 15.09 6.50
C LYS A 20 -19.87 15.93 6.89
N GLU A 21 -19.04 15.46 7.82
CA GLU A 21 -17.84 16.18 8.24
C GLU A 21 -16.81 16.28 7.11
N CYS A 22 -16.65 15.19 6.34
CA CYS A 22 -15.84 15.18 5.13
C CYS A 22 -16.29 16.27 4.15
N LEU A 23 -17.58 16.27 3.77
CA LEU A 23 -18.13 17.22 2.79
C LEU A 23 -18.16 18.67 3.29
N GLU A 24 -18.41 18.89 4.59
CA GLU A 24 -18.27 20.22 5.21
C GLU A 24 -16.85 20.76 5.09
N SER A 25 -15.83 19.90 5.24
CA SER A 25 -14.44 20.33 5.08
C SER A 25 -14.10 20.74 3.64
N VAL A 26 -14.79 20.16 2.66
CA VAL A 26 -14.61 20.45 1.23
C VAL A 26 -15.37 21.72 0.81
N ILE A 27 -16.65 21.84 1.15
CA ILE A 27 -17.48 22.98 0.73
C ILE A 27 -16.93 24.32 1.26
N ASN A 28 -16.35 24.28 2.47
CA ASN A 28 -15.82 25.44 3.16
C ASN A 28 -14.39 25.84 2.77
N GLN A 29 -13.69 25.06 1.92
CA GLN A 29 -12.32 25.37 1.50
C GLN A 29 -12.13 26.82 1.05
N THR A 30 -11.03 27.48 1.45
CA THR A 30 -10.78 28.88 1.07
C THR A 30 -10.60 29.04 -0.43
N TYR A 31 -10.02 28.04 -1.10
CA TYR A 31 -9.95 27.96 -2.56
C TYR A 31 -11.29 27.52 -3.15
N LYS A 32 -11.87 28.33 -4.03
CA LYS A 32 -13.25 28.10 -4.54
C LYS A 32 -13.33 27.45 -5.92
N ASN A 33 -12.27 27.48 -6.73
CA ASN A 33 -12.29 26.94 -8.10
C ASN A 33 -11.99 25.43 -8.12
N PHE A 34 -12.97 24.63 -7.71
CA PHE A 34 -12.89 23.17 -7.74
C PHE A 34 -14.20 22.53 -8.18
N THR A 35 -14.10 21.25 -8.56
CA THR A 35 -15.23 20.34 -8.75
C THR A 35 -15.01 19.12 -7.86
N ALA A 36 -15.99 18.80 -7.01
CA ALA A 36 -15.97 17.64 -6.13
C ALA A 36 -16.85 16.52 -6.68
N LEU A 37 -16.23 15.40 -6.99
CA LEU A 37 -16.86 14.23 -7.55
C LEU A 37 -17.00 13.14 -6.48
N LEU A 38 -18.23 12.93 -6.02
CA LEU A 38 -18.60 11.92 -5.04
C LEU A 38 -18.94 10.62 -5.76
N ILE A 39 -18.11 9.59 -5.60
CA ILE A 39 -18.33 8.29 -6.23
C ILE A 39 -19.04 7.37 -5.24
N ASN A 40 -20.37 7.31 -5.30
CA ASN A 40 -21.14 6.34 -4.52
C ASN A 40 -20.94 4.93 -5.08
N ASP A 41 -20.13 4.13 -4.39
CA ASP A 41 -19.75 2.77 -4.77
C ASP A 41 -20.77 1.73 -4.26
N GLY A 42 -22.06 2.00 -4.50
CA GLY A 42 -23.15 1.10 -4.13
C GLY A 42 -23.47 1.06 -2.64
N SER A 43 -23.43 2.21 -1.95
CA SER A 43 -23.83 2.29 -0.54
C SER A 43 -25.27 1.81 -0.32
N SER A 44 -25.48 1.14 0.81
CA SER A 44 -26.77 0.64 1.29
C SER A 44 -27.31 1.41 2.50
N ASP A 45 -26.56 2.39 3.00
CA ASP A 45 -26.94 3.29 4.09
C ASP A 45 -27.35 4.67 3.55
N ASN A 46 -27.46 5.70 4.40
CA ASN A 46 -27.87 7.04 3.98
C ASN A 46 -26.76 7.86 3.28
N SER A 47 -25.61 7.26 2.95
CA SER A 47 -24.49 8.00 2.33
C SER A 47 -24.87 8.68 1.02
N LEU A 48 -25.67 8.02 0.17
CA LEU A 48 -26.11 8.62 -1.10
C LEU A 48 -27.02 9.83 -0.88
N GLU A 49 -27.92 9.76 0.09
CA GLU A 49 -28.84 10.87 0.40
C GLU A 49 -28.10 12.06 1.00
N ILE A 50 -27.09 11.81 1.85
CA ILE A 50 -26.17 12.85 2.31
C ILE A 50 -25.44 13.48 1.12
N ALA A 51 -24.89 12.68 0.19
CA ALA A 51 -24.22 13.21 -0.99
C ALA A 51 -25.15 14.10 -1.83
N LYS A 52 -26.41 13.68 -2.05
CA LYS A 52 -27.43 14.46 -2.75
C LYS A 52 -27.75 15.78 -2.03
N GLU A 53 -27.80 15.79 -0.70
CA GLU A 53 -27.98 17.00 0.11
C GLU A 53 -26.92 18.07 -0.24
N TYR A 54 -25.64 17.68 -0.39
CA TYR A 54 -24.57 18.61 -0.74
C TYR A 54 -24.60 19.03 -2.21
N ALA A 55 -24.92 18.11 -3.14
CA ALA A 55 -25.09 18.46 -4.55
C ALA A 55 -26.21 19.49 -4.78
N ARG A 56 -27.29 19.43 -3.98
CA ARG A 56 -28.37 20.44 -4.03
C ARG A 56 -27.92 21.79 -3.51
N LYS A 57 -27.08 21.82 -2.47
CA LYS A 57 -26.60 23.06 -1.84
C LYS A 57 -25.53 23.77 -2.68
N ASP A 58 -24.72 23.02 -3.42
CA ASP A 58 -23.54 23.58 -4.09
C ASP A 58 -23.27 22.87 -5.43
N GLU A 59 -23.31 23.64 -6.50
CA GLU A 59 -23.14 23.16 -7.88
C GLU A 59 -21.75 22.60 -8.20
N ARG A 60 -20.77 22.78 -7.31
CA ARG A 60 -19.43 22.20 -7.45
C ARG A 60 -19.43 20.71 -7.14
N PHE A 61 -20.48 20.18 -6.52
CA PHE A 61 -20.61 18.76 -6.16
C PHE A 61 -21.38 17.99 -7.23
N ILE A 62 -20.74 16.94 -7.75
CA ILE A 62 -21.29 16.00 -8.72
C ILE A 62 -21.22 14.61 -8.09
N ILE A 63 -22.26 13.79 -8.31
CA ILE A 63 -22.32 12.43 -7.77
C ILE A 63 -22.32 11.45 -8.94
N ILE A 64 -21.50 10.41 -8.88
CA ILE A 64 -21.63 9.22 -9.73
C ILE A 64 -21.98 8.05 -8.84
N SER A 65 -23.07 7.36 -9.17
CA SER A 65 -23.52 6.16 -8.48
C SER A 65 -23.27 4.93 -9.34
N LYS A 66 -22.65 3.90 -8.78
CA LYS A 66 -22.26 2.65 -9.46
C LYS A 66 -22.52 1.43 -8.57
N GLU A 67 -22.46 0.23 -9.15
CA GLU A 67 -22.43 -1.02 -8.36
C GLU A 67 -21.12 -1.11 -7.55
N ASN A 68 -21.16 -1.70 -6.35
CA ASN A 68 -19.98 -1.84 -5.50
C ASN A 68 -18.86 -2.66 -6.15
N ASP A 69 -17.68 -2.04 -6.27
CA ASP A 69 -16.50 -2.67 -6.87
C ASP A 69 -15.17 -2.23 -6.20
N GLY A 70 -15.27 -1.50 -5.08
CA GLY A 70 -14.13 -1.13 -4.24
C GLY A 70 -13.52 0.24 -4.55
N LEU A 71 -12.60 0.65 -3.68
CA LEU A 71 -11.95 1.97 -3.69
C LEU A 71 -11.16 2.25 -4.98
N SER A 72 -10.43 1.26 -5.50
CA SER A 72 -9.69 1.39 -6.77
C SER A 72 -10.61 1.71 -7.94
N SER A 73 -11.72 0.96 -8.04
CA SER A 73 -12.77 1.17 -9.04
C SER A 73 -13.35 2.58 -8.95
N ALA A 74 -13.72 3.02 -7.74
CA ALA A 74 -14.25 4.35 -7.51
C ALA A 74 -13.26 5.48 -7.87
N ARG A 75 -11.99 5.37 -7.48
CA ARG A 75 -10.98 6.39 -7.83
C ARG A 75 -10.69 6.42 -9.33
N ASN A 76 -10.70 5.26 -9.99
CA ASN A 76 -10.53 5.17 -11.45
C ASN A 76 -11.69 5.82 -12.20
N VAL A 77 -12.94 5.63 -11.76
CA VAL A 77 -14.09 6.36 -12.31
C VAL A 77 -13.87 7.87 -12.20
N GLY A 78 -13.34 8.35 -11.07
CA GLY A 78 -13.05 9.76 -10.91
C GLY A 78 -11.98 10.28 -11.88
N ILE A 79 -10.88 9.55 -12.06
CA ILE A 79 -9.84 9.88 -13.05
C ILE A 79 -10.47 9.95 -14.45
N GLU A 80 -11.19 8.91 -14.85
CA GLU A 80 -11.75 8.79 -16.19
C GLU A 80 -12.85 9.84 -16.49
N PHE A 81 -13.61 10.24 -15.47
CA PHE A 81 -14.57 11.33 -15.58
C PHE A 81 -13.88 12.64 -15.96
N PHE A 82 -12.80 12.99 -15.26
CA PHE A 82 -12.03 14.20 -15.57
C PHE A 82 -11.21 14.08 -16.87
N GLU A 83 -10.96 12.86 -17.35
CA GLU A 83 -10.43 12.61 -18.70
C GLU A 83 -11.49 12.77 -19.81
N GLY A 84 -12.77 12.96 -19.46
CA GLY A 84 -13.86 13.08 -20.43
C GLY A 84 -14.23 11.76 -21.09
N LYS A 85 -14.02 10.62 -20.42
CA LYS A 85 -14.26 9.28 -21.00
C LYS A 85 -15.71 8.80 -20.95
N TYR A 86 -16.59 9.54 -20.27
CA TYR A 86 -18.00 9.17 -20.11
C TYR A 86 -18.92 10.12 -20.86
N HIS A 87 -19.86 9.56 -21.61
CA HIS A 87 -20.94 10.31 -22.24
C HIS A 87 -22.24 10.03 -21.51
N PHE A 88 -22.86 11.07 -20.96
CA PHE A 88 -24.13 10.98 -20.27
C PHE A 88 -25.26 11.52 -21.15
N LYS A 89 -26.40 10.80 -21.18
CA LYS A 89 -27.63 11.17 -21.92
C LYS A 89 -28.57 12.02 -21.06
N GLU A 90 -29.54 12.66 -21.73
CA GLU A 90 -30.43 13.67 -21.16
C GLU A 90 -31.09 13.28 -19.84
N SER A 91 -31.25 14.31 -19.01
CA SER A 91 -31.55 14.22 -17.60
C SER A 91 -33.04 14.16 -17.30
N GLU A 92 -33.43 13.29 -16.37
CA GLU A 92 -34.68 13.44 -15.64
C GLU A 92 -34.45 14.29 -14.39
N SER A 93 -35.43 15.10 -14.00
CA SER A 93 -35.38 15.82 -12.72
C SER A 93 -35.79 14.86 -11.60
N GLU A 94 -34.93 14.69 -10.59
CA GLU A 94 -35.16 13.92 -9.38
C GLU A 94 -34.87 14.81 -8.17
N GLU A 95 -35.90 15.26 -7.45
CA GLU A 95 -35.77 16.00 -6.19
C GLU A 95 -34.73 17.14 -6.24
N ASP A 96 -34.94 18.12 -7.12
CA ASP A 96 -34.07 19.29 -7.35
C ASP A 96 -32.66 18.98 -7.87
N LEU A 97 -32.40 17.75 -8.29
CA LEU A 97 -31.21 17.36 -9.04
C LEU A 97 -31.57 16.87 -10.43
N PHE A 98 -30.62 16.96 -11.35
CA PHE A 98 -30.69 16.35 -12.65
C PHE A 98 -29.94 15.02 -12.62
N LYS A 99 -30.65 13.96 -12.99
CA LYS A 99 -30.16 12.59 -13.05
C LYS A 99 -29.87 12.21 -14.49
N PHE A 100 -28.63 11.87 -14.78
CA PHE A 100 -28.17 11.49 -16.10
C PHE A 100 -27.84 9.99 -16.15
N CYS A 101 -28.19 9.35 -17.25
CA CYS A 101 -27.85 7.95 -17.50
C CYS A 101 -26.60 7.87 -18.37
N LEU A 102 -25.71 6.91 -18.09
CA LEU A 102 -24.56 6.65 -18.97
C LEU A 102 -25.06 6.17 -20.34
N ASN A 103 -24.52 6.76 -21.41
CA ASN A 103 -24.83 6.42 -22.80
C ASN A 103 -23.83 5.43 -23.42
N ASP A 104 -22.72 5.19 -22.75
CA ASP A 104 -21.67 4.32 -23.28
C ASP A 104 -22.09 2.85 -23.19
N GLU A 105 -22.00 2.12 -24.31
CA GLU A 105 -22.26 0.67 -24.36
C GLU A 105 -21.27 -0.10 -23.47
N LEU A 106 -20.03 0.42 -23.38
CA LEU A 106 -18.99 -0.09 -22.51
C LEU A 106 -19.08 0.61 -21.15
N ASN A 107 -19.59 -0.12 -20.17
CA ASN A 107 -19.69 0.33 -18.78
C ASN A 107 -18.85 -0.57 -17.84
N PRO A 108 -17.51 -0.55 -17.93
CA PRO A 108 -16.65 -1.48 -17.19
C PRO A 108 -16.74 -1.30 -15.68
N TYR A 109 -17.16 -0.12 -15.21
CA TYR A 109 -17.35 0.19 -13.80
C TYR A 109 -18.80 0.10 -13.34
N LYS A 110 -19.73 -0.36 -14.19
CA LYS A 110 -21.15 -0.54 -13.80
C LYS A 110 -21.75 0.74 -13.20
N ILE A 111 -21.45 1.89 -13.81
CA ILE A 111 -22.02 3.19 -13.46
C ILE A 111 -23.51 3.16 -13.79
N HIS A 112 -24.35 3.55 -12.85
CA HIS A 112 -25.79 3.64 -13.05
C HIS A 112 -26.18 5.06 -13.48
N PHE A 113 -25.87 6.04 -12.63
CA PHE A 113 -26.36 7.41 -12.78
C PHE A 113 -25.32 8.43 -12.36
N LEU A 114 -25.42 9.62 -12.96
CA LEU A 114 -24.78 10.83 -12.47
C LEU A 114 -25.86 11.79 -11.95
N TYR A 115 -25.61 12.44 -10.83
CA TYR A 115 -26.48 13.48 -10.27
C TYR A 115 -25.71 14.80 -10.15
N GLN A 116 -26.35 15.91 -10.53
CA GLN A 116 -25.83 17.26 -10.32
C GLN A 116 -26.96 18.28 -10.29
N ASN A 117 -26.67 19.49 -9.83
CA ASN A 117 -27.64 20.60 -9.80
C ASN A 117 -27.83 21.30 -11.17
N LYS A 118 -27.03 20.93 -12.18
CA LYS A 118 -27.10 21.53 -13.52
C LYS A 118 -27.83 20.63 -14.51
N ASN A 119 -28.71 21.22 -15.32
CA ASN A 119 -29.46 20.50 -16.37
C ASN A 119 -28.61 20.10 -17.58
N LYS A 120 -27.34 20.51 -17.63
CA LYS A 120 -26.39 20.16 -18.66
C LYS A 120 -25.07 19.77 -18.02
N LEU A 121 -24.51 18.65 -18.47
CA LEU A 121 -23.16 18.25 -18.11
C LEU A 121 -22.18 19.01 -19.01
N ASN A 122 -21.35 19.85 -18.41
CA ASN A 122 -20.24 20.48 -19.11
C ASN A 122 -18.98 19.63 -18.94
N GLU A 123 -18.06 19.73 -19.90
CA GLU A 123 -16.75 19.11 -19.76
C GLU A 123 -15.98 19.77 -18.60
N GLU A 124 -15.63 18.97 -17.60
CA GLU A 124 -14.96 19.42 -16.38
C GLU A 124 -13.44 19.35 -16.56
N LYS A 125 -12.85 20.36 -17.22
CA LYS A 125 -11.39 20.45 -17.35
C LYS A 125 -10.73 20.88 -16.05
N ILE A 126 -9.79 20.07 -15.55
CA ILE A 126 -9.04 20.32 -14.32
C ILE A 126 -7.55 20.43 -14.61
N ASP A 127 -6.85 21.21 -13.80
CA ASP A 127 -5.38 21.28 -13.81
C ASP A 127 -4.76 20.28 -12.84
N TYR A 128 -5.41 20.11 -11.68
CA TYR A 128 -4.90 19.30 -10.57
C TYR A 128 -5.97 18.34 -10.07
N LEU A 129 -5.56 17.14 -9.67
CA LEU A 129 -6.41 16.10 -9.09
C LEU A 129 -5.99 15.82 -7.64
N ILE A 130 -6.95 15.66 -6.75
CA ILE A 130 -6.72 15.26 -5.35
C ILE A 130 -7.78 14.25 -4.90
N PHE A 131 -7.38 13.26 -4.12
CA PHE A 131 -8.31 12.29 -3.53
C PHE A 131 -8.54 12.61 -2.04
N LEU A 132 -9.76 12.37 -1.57
CA LEU A 132 -10.13 12.44 -0.16
C LEU A 132 -10.95 11.21 0.20
N ASP A 133 -10.54 10.49 1.24
CA ASP A 133 -11.34 9.40 1.77
C ASP A 133 -12.53 9.97 2.57
N SER A 134 -13.70 9.34 2.44
CA SER A 134 -14.98 9.90 2.90
C SER A 134 -15.21 9.88 4.41
N ASP A 135 -14.27 9.30 5.17
CA ASP A 135 -14.22 9.40 6.63
C ASP A 135 -13.12 10.34 7.16
N ASP A 136 -12.34 10.94 6.26
CA ASP A 136 -11.33 11.96 6.56
C ASP A 136 -11.83 13.37 6.20
N PHE A 137 -11.07 14.38 6.62
CA PHE A 137 -11.42 15.78 6.34
C PHE A 137 -10.19 16.67 6.29
N TRP A 138 -10.30 17.81 5.59
CA TRP A 138 -9.18 18.74 5.40
C TRP A 138 -9.19 19.92 6.37
N LYS A 139 -8.02 20.53 6.56
CA LYS A 139 -7.93 21.91 7.07
C LYS A 139 -8.53 22.89 6.06
N LEU A 140 -9.05 24.01 6.56
CA LEU A 140 -9.81 25.01 5.78
C LEU A 140 -9.07 25.56 4.55
N ASP A 141 -7.74 25.68 4.62
CA ASP A 141 -6.90 26.21 3.56
C ASP A 141 -6.14 25.14 2.75
N CYS A 142 -6.51 23.85 2.88
CA CYS A 142 -5.85 22.72 2.22
C CYS A 142 -5.64 22.94 0.71
N LEU A 143 -6.72 23.18 -0.02
CA LEU A 143 -6.66 23.37 -1.46
C LEU A 143 -5.84 24.61 -1.84
N GLU A 144 -5.97 25.70 -1.08
CA GLU A 144 -5.24 26.93 -1.34
C GLU A 144 -3.74 26.74 -1.17
N GLN A 145 -3.30 26.06 -0.11
CA GLN A 145 -1.89 25.77 0.12
C GLN A 145 -1.31 24.81 -0.92
N CYS A 146 -2.12 23.84 -1.38
CA CYS A 146 -1.71 22.92 -2.44
C CYS A 146 -1.55 23.65 -3.78
N VAL A 147 -2.58 24.40 -4.22
CA VAL A 147 -2.56 25.12 -5.50
C VAL A 147 -1.39 26.09 -5.59
N LYS A 148 -1.03 26.79 -4.50
CA LYS A 148 0.14 27.70 -4.44
C LYS A 148 1.47 27.01 -4.70
N ARG A 149 1.56 25.69 -4.52
CA ARG A 149 2.80 24.90 -4.55
C ARG A 149 2.87 23.90 -5.70
N MET A 150 1.77 23.71 -6.43
CA MET A 150 1.71 22.81 -7.59
C MET A 150 2.40 23.37 -8.84
N GLU A 151 2.70 24.66 -8.88
CA GLU A 151 3.32 25.28 -10.06
C GLU A 151 4.71 24.66 -10.34
N GLY A 152 4.85 24.04 -11.51
CA GLY A 152 6.11 23.46 -11.98
C GLY A 152 6.45 22.08 -11.41
N VAL A 153 5.55 21.45 -10.64
CA VAL A 153 5.74 20.10 -10.09
C VAL A 153 4.68 19.12 -10.58
N ASP A 154 5.00 17.82 -10.52
CA ASP A 154 4.11 16.75 -10.96
C ASP A 154 3.22 16.25 -9.81
N VAL A 155 3.77 16.24 -8.59
CA VAL A 155 3.10 15.78 -7.38
C VAL A 155 3.42 16.74 -6.24
N LEU A 156 2.45 17.03 -5.39
CA LEU A 156 2.63 17.63 -4.08
C LEU A 156 2.24 16.60 -3.03
N TRP A 157 3.08 16.44 -2.01
CA TRP A 157 2.93 15.48 -0.93
C TRP A 157 2.92 16.20 0.40
N PHE A 158 1.78 16.18 1.10
CA PHE A 158 1.57 16.94 2.33
C PHE A 158 1.49 16.09 3.59
N GLY A 159 1.71 16.73 4.74
CA GLY A 159 1.64 16.11 6.06
C GLY A 159 0.23 15.63 6.45
N VAL A 160 0.17 14.68 7.38
CA VAL A 160 -1.05 14.04 7.85
C VAL A 160 -1.15 14.19 9.36
N LYS A 161 -2.29 14.70 9.87
CA LYS A 161 -2.57 14.74 11.31
C LYS A 161 -3.50 13.58 11.68
N PRO A 162 -3.09 12.65 12.56
CA PRO A 162 -4.00 11.62 13.04
C PRO A 162 -5.10 12.21 13.95
N PHE A 163 -6.30 11.66 13.85
CA PHE A 163 -7.43 11.94 14.73
C PHE A 163 -8.02 10.63 15.25
N TYR A 164 -7.88 10.38 16.55
CA TYR A 164 -8.32 9.15 17.20
C TYR A 164 -9.78 9.29 17.62
N ASP A 165 -10.67 8.65 16.87
CA ASP A 165 -12.12 8.72 17.07
C ASP A 165 -12.63 7.47 17.77
N GLY A 166 -12.97 7.62 19.06
CA GLY A 166 -13.49 6.53 19.89
C GLY A 166 -12.48 5.42 20.20
N ILE A 167 -11.19 5.65 19.95
CA ILE A 167 -10.11 4.71 20.24
C ILE A 167 -8.98 5.35 21.04
N LYS A 168 -8.12 4.53 21.65
CA LYS A 168 -6.94 5.03 22.36
C LYS A 168 -5.94 5.63 21.37
N GLU A 169 -5.37 6.77 21.75
CA GLU A 169 -4.23 7.37 21.05
C GLU A 169 -3.06 6.39 20.93
N GLY A 170 -2.33 6.48 19.83
CA GLY A 170 -1.19 5.63 19.52
C GLY A 170 -0.06 6.39 18.84
N ASP A 171 0.99 5.67 18.45
CA ASP A 171 2.20 6.26 17.87
C ASP A 171 2.11 6.30 16.33
N PHE A 172 1.08 6.97 15.78
CA PHE A 172 0.96 7.10 14.32
C PHE A 172 2.08 7.99 13.77
N ALA A 173 2.78 7.48 12.76
CA ALA A 173 3.76 8.24 11.99
C ALA A 173 3.39 8.16 10.50
N SER A 174 3.22 9.32 9.88
CA SER A 174 2.98 9.43 8.44
C SER A 174 4.22 9.02 7.64
N THR A 175 4.03 8.64 6.38
CA THR A 175 5.14 8.29 5.48
C THR A 175 6.14 9.45 5.31
N LEU A 176 5.72 10.71 5.38
CA LEU A 176 6.61 11.88 5.38
C LEU A 176 7.54 11.89 6.60
N GLN A 177 6.99 11.65 7.78
CA GLN A 177 7.73 11.60 9.04
C GLN A 177 8.67 10.40 9.08
N LEU A 178 8.21 9.22 8.65
CA LEU A 178 9.06 8.01 8.56
C LEU A 178 10.25 8.20 7.61
N LEU A 179 10.06 9.03 6.58
CA LEU A 179 11.12 9.39 5.64
C LEU A 179 11.92 10.64 6.05
N ASP A 180 11.69 11.23 7.22
CA ASP A 180 12.33 12.46 7.72
C ASP A 180 12.29 13.63 6.73
N PHE A 181 11.16 13.81 6.04
CA PHE A 181 10.89 14.99 5.24
C PHE A 181 10.22 16.06 6.11
N ASN A 182 11.05 16.85 6.79
CA ASN A 182 10.61 17.82 7.81
C ASN A 182 10.57 19.27 7.33
N GLU A 183 11.08 19.55 6.12
CA GLU A 183 11.13 20.90 5.55
C GLU A 183 10.45 20.97 4.18
N GLU A 184 9.88 22.14 3.86
CA GLU A 184 9.32 22.41 2.53
C GLU A 184 10.45 22.36 1.48
N SER A 185 10.30 21.51 0.46
CA SER A 185 11.33 21.33 -0.56
C SER A 185 10.73 20.75 -1.84
N ILE A 186 11.44 20.93 -2.96
CA ILE A 186 11.17 20.19 -4.20
C ILE A 186 12.24 19.13 -4.31
N ILE A 187 11.83 17.88 -4.45
CA ILE A 187 12.72 16.73 -4.61
C ILE A 187 12.51 16.08 -5.97
N LEU A 188 13.53 15.42 -6.49
CA LEU A 188 13.39 14.53 -7.64
C LEU A 188 13.05 13.12 -7.16
N THR A 189 12.56 12.27 -8.06
CA THR A 189 12.28 10.87 -7.76
C THR A 189 13.51 10.11 -7.26
N LYS A 190 14.70 10.46 -7.74
CA LYS A 190 15.96 9.87 -7.23
C LYS A 190 16.21 10.21 -5.76
N ASP A 191 15.84 11.41 -5.31
CA ASP A 191 15.99 11.81 -3.92
C ASP A 191 15.00 11.06 -3.02
N TRP A 192 13.77 10.87 -3.49
CA TRP A 192 12.78 10.02 -2.81
C TRP A 192 13.27 8.57 -2.68
N ALA A 193 13.76 7.95 -3.78
CA ALA A 193 14.29 6.60 -3.76
C ALA A 193 15.50 6.47 -2.81
N LYS A 194 16.43 7.43 -2.84
CA LYS A 194 17.56 7.49 -1.91
C LYS A 194 17.09 7.57 -0.46
N ARG A 195 16.02 8.33 -0.17
CA ARG A 195 15.47 8.41 1.17
C ARG A 195 14.83 7.10 1.64
N ILE A 196 14.13 6.38 0.75
CA ILE A 196 13.63 5.01 1.04
C ILE A 196 14.78 4.11 1.49
N ARG A 197 15.90 4.13 0.76
CA ARG A 197 17.12 3.38 1.12
C ARG A 197 17.69 3.81 2.47
N GLU A 198 17.90 5.11 2.67
CA GLU A 198 18.52 5.67 3.88
C GLU A 198 17.74 5.34 5.15
N LYS A 199 16.41 5.42 5.06
CA LYS A 199 15.49 5.12 6.17
C LYS A 199 15.11 3.66 6.25
N LYS A 200 15.53 2.84 5.28
CA LYS A 200 15.17 1.43 5.14
C LYS A 200 13.66 1.23 5.22
N GLN A 201 12.92 2.13 4.58
CA GLN A 201 11.47 2.19 4.68
C GLN A 201 10.87 1.01 3.88
N PRO A 202 10.18 0.06 4.53
CA PRO A 202 9.78 -1.19 3.88
C PRO A 202 8.48 -1.06 3.08
N PHE A 203 7.72 0.02 3.29
CA PHE A 203 6.44 0.27 2.64
C PHE A 203 6.28 1.74 2.28
N PHE A 204 5.63 2.00 1.16
CA PHE A 204 5.23 3.33 0.71
C PHE A 204 3.80 3.27 0.14
N TYR A 205 3.04 4.34 0.36
CA TYR A 205 1.68 4.52 -0.15
C TYR A 205 1.41 6.00 -0.36
N PHE A 206 0.59 6.31 -1.38
CA PHE A 206 0.16 7.67 -1.68
C PHE A 206 -1.13 7.62 -2.50
N SER A 207 -2.15 8.35 -2.06
CA SER A 207 -3.36 8.63 -2.84
C SER A 207 -4.11 9.83 -2.29
N TRP A 208 -4.34 9.88 -0.97
CA TRP A 208 -5.11 10.92 -0.27
C TRP A 208 -4.25 11.98 0.46
N SER A 209 -2.92 11.80 0.48
CA SER A 209 -1.98 12.70 1.17
C SER A 209 -1.30 13.71 0.25
N GLY A 210 -1.92 14.07 -0.86
CA GLY A 210 -1.30 14.98 -1.81
C GLY A 210 -2.16 15.37 -3.01
N MET A 211 -1.60 16.23 -3.86
CA MET A 211 -2.23 16.72 -5.08
C MET A 211 -1.37 16.34 -6.28
N ILE A 212 -1.99 16.02 -7.40
CA ILE A 212 -1.33 15.50 -8.60
C ILE A 212 -1.60 16.48 -9.75
N ASN A 213 -0.58 16.77 -10.54
CA ASN A 213 -0.74 17.46 -11.82
C ASN A 213 -1.51 16.54 -12.77
N PHE A 214 -2.70 16.97 -13.19
CA PHE A 214 -3.60 16.08 -13.93
C PHE A 214 -3.07 15.77 -15.33
N HIS A 215 -2.43 16.74 -15.99
CA HIS A 215 -1.79 16.51 -17.28
C HIS A 215 -0.67 15.47 -17.19
N PHE A 216 0.14 15.53 -16.12
CA PHE A 216 1.15 14.50 -15.83
C PHE A 216 0.50 13.12 -15.64
N LEU A 217 -0.55 13.02 -14.82
CA LEU A 217 -1.25 11.75 -14.56
C LEU A 217 -1.81 11.14 -15.86
N GLN A 218 -2.43 11.97 -16.70
CA GLN A 218 -2.93 11.56 -18.02
C GLN A 218 -1.80 11.07 -18.93
N LYS A 219 -0.66 11.77 -18.95
CA LYS A 219 0.50 11.42 -19.77
C LYS A 219 1.06 10.03 -19.42
N ILE A 220 1.12 9.69 -18.13
CA ILE A 220 1.62 8.39 -17.69
C ILE A 220 0.54 7.29 -17.74
N GLY A 221 -0.73 7.66 -17.89
CA GLY A 221 -1.85 6.71 -17.98
C GLY A 221 -2.05 5.84 -16.74
N LEU A 222 -1.59 6.32 -15.57
CA LEU A 222 -1.60 5.53 -14.34
C LEU A 222 -3.00 5.46 -13.73
N LYS A 223 -3.41 4.25 -13.36
CA LYS A 223 -4.68 3.93 -12.71
C LYS A 223 -4.45 3.06 -11.48
N PHE A 224 -5.43 3.02 -10.58
CA PHE A 224 -5.45 2.06 -9.48
C PHE A 224 -5.68 0.65 -10.03
N ILE A 225 -5.04 -0.35 -9.43
CA ILE A 225 -5.28 -1.75 -9.79
C ILE A 225 -6.62 -2.15 -9.17
N ASN A 226 -7.58 -2.58 -9.99
CA ASN A 226 -8.90 -3.03 -9.50
C ASN A 226 -8.79 -4.37 -8.74
N GLU A 227 -9.75 -4.64 -7.84
CA GLU A 227 -9.85 -5.93 -7.12
C GLU A 227 -8.62 -6.31 -6.27
N ILE A 228 -7.87 -5.34 -5.76
CA ILE A 228 -6.81 -5.58 -4.76
C ILE A 228 -7.08 -4.77 -3.49
N LEU A 229 -6.56 -5.26 -2.37
CA LEU A 229 -6.39 -4.49 -1.15
C LEU A 229 -5.16 -3.58 -1.27
N GLN A 230 -5.16 -2.46 -0.54
CA GLN A 230 -4.03 -1.51 -0.48
C GLN A 230 -3.66 -0.98 -1.87
N GLU A 231 -4.66 -0.59 -2.65
CA GLU A 231 -4.52 -0.09 -4.02
C GLU A 231 -3.68 1.19 -4.14
N ASP A 232 -3.60 1.97 -3.05
CA ASP A 232 -2.81 3.19 -2.91
C ASP A 232 -1.29 2.93 -2.81
N VAL A 233 -0.90 1.72 -2.45
CA VAL A 233 0.50 1.28 -2.43
C VAL A 233 1.10 1.22 -3.85
N PRO A 234 0.64 0.34 -4.77
CA PRO A 234 1.22 0.28 -6.11
C PRO A 234 0.98 1.58 -6.88
N PHE A 235 -0.19 2.23 -6.71
CA PHE A 235 -0.45 3.53 -7.33
C PHE A 235 0.56 4.58 -6.86
N GLY A 236 0.76 4.73 -5.55
CA GLY A 236 1.68 5.72 -5.00
C GLY A 236 3.14 5.49 -5.41
N ILE A 237 3.61 4.24 -5.36
CA ILE A 237 4.97 3.90 -5.79
C ILE A 237 5.16 4.20 -7.27
N LEU A 238 4.26 3.74 -8.14
CA LEU A 238 4.36 3.96 -9.59
C LEU A 238 4.23 5.45 -9.96
N LEU A 239 3.40 6.21 -9.24
CA LEU A 239 3.28 7.66 -9.43
C LEU A 239 4.61 8.36 -9.12
N PHE A 240 5.20 8.07 -7.96
CA PHE A 240 6.46 8.68 -7.53
C PHE A 240 7.62 8.27 -8.43
N LEU A 241 7.67 7.01 -8.86
CA LEU A 241 8.70 6.52 -9.79
C LEU A 241 8.65 7.21 -11.15
N GLN A 242 7.49 7.70 -11.58
CA GLN A 242 7.31 8.36 -12.87
C GLN A 242 7.30 9.90 -12.78
N ALA A 243 7.18 10.46 -11.57
CA ALA A 243 7.27 11.90 -11.37
C ALA A 243 8.66 12.42 -11.75
N ARG A 244 8.76 13.65 -12.26
CA ARG A 244 10.04 14.34 -12.41
C ARG A 244 10.36 15.11 -11.14
N SER A 245 9.35 15.72 -10.55
CA SER A 245 9.49 16.61 -9.39
C SER A 245 8.32 16.49 -8.44
N ILE A 246 8.64 16.40 -7.15
CA ILE A 246 7.68 16.23 -6.06
C ILE A 246 7.87 17.39 -5.08
N TYR A 247 6.82 18.16 -4.82
CA TYR A 247 6.82 19.16 -3.76
C TYR A 247 6.50 18.50 -2.43
N VAL A 248 7.45 18.51 -1.51
CA VAL A 248 7.30 18.04 -0.13
C VAL A 248 6.77 19.20 0.72
N TYR A 249 5.60 19.01 1.34
CA TYR A 249 4.96 19.99 2.19
C TYR A 249 4.63 19.40 3.58
N PRO A 250 5.56 19.41 4.54
CA PRO A 250 5.42 18.68 5.81
C PRO A 250 4.25 19.13 6.69
N LYS A 251 3.60 20.26 6.39
CA LYS A 251 2.45 20.73 7.16
C LYS A 251 1.28 19.77 7.00
N GLU A 252 0.64 19.49 8.13
CA GLU A 252 -0.50 18.58 8.17
C GLU A 252 -1.73 19.23 7.52
N MET A 253 -2.14 18.78 6.33
CA MET A 253 -3.28 19.37 5.61
C MET A 253 -4.55 18.53 5.65
N ILE A 254 -4.40 17.23 5.85
CA ILE A 254 -5.50 16.29 6.10
C ILE A 254 -5.52 15.84 7.55
N ILE A 255 -6.74 15.69 8.08
CA ILE A 255 -7.02 15.05 9.35
C ILE A 255 -7.45 13.61 9.04
N TYR A 256 -6.59 12.66 9.39
CA TYR A 256 -6.76 11.23 9.13
C TYR A 256 -7.45 10.54 10.32
N ARG A 257 -8.67 10.07 10.12
CA ARG A 257 -9.50 9.49 11.18
C ARG A 257 -9.13 8.02 11.43
N LEU A 258 -8.61 7.77 12.61
CA LEU A 258 -8.35 6.43 13.13
C LEU A 258 -9.52 6.02 14.03
N ARG A 259 -10.25 4.98 13.63
CA ARG A 259 -11.48 4.52 14.31
C ARG A 259 -11.63 3.00 14.30
N ALA A 260 -12.40 2.47 15.24
CA ALA A 260 -12.76 1.05 15.28
C ALA A 260 -13.58 0.66 14.04
N GLY A 261 -13.34 -0.54 13.50
CA GLY A 261 -14.08 -1.05 12.34
C GLY A 261 -13.69 -0.42 11.00
N SER A 262 -12.67 0.46 10.97
CA SER A 262 -12.05 0.91 9.71
C SER A 262 -11.45 -0.27 8.92
N ILE A 263 -11.33 -0.10 7.60
CA ILE A 263 -10.65 -1.05 6.70
C ILE A 263 -9.23 -1.37 7.21
N MET A 264 -8.57 -0.41 7.87
CA MET A 264 -7.22 -0.55 8.42
C MET A 264 -7.13 -1.20 9.82
N ASP A 265 -8.24 -1.49 10.49
CA ASP A 265 -8.25 -2.18 11.80
C ASP A 265 -7.98 -3.69 11.68
N PHE A 266 -6.72 -4.08 11.43
CA PHE A 266 -6.33 -5.49 11.25
C PHE A 266 -6.54 -6.36 12.50
N ALA A 267 -6.79 -5.76 13.67
CA ALA A 267 -6.99 -6.46 14.94
C ALA A 267 -8.45 -6.91 15.16
N GLY A 268 -9.39 -6.47 14.32
CA GLY A 268 -10.81 -6.80 14.42
C GLY A 268 -11.11 -8.30 14.18
N LYS A 269 -11.87 -8.91 15.09
CA LYS A 269 -12.21 -10.35 15.08
C LYS A 269 -13.12 -10.79 13.91
N ASN A 270 -13.78 -9.87 13.19
CA ASN A 270 -14.80 -10.19 12.18
C ASN A 270 -14.67 -9.34 10.90
N LYS A 271 -13.56 -9.49 10.15
CA LYS A 271 -13.49 -8.93 8.79
C LYS A 271 -13.93 -9.99 7.78
N LYS A 272 -14.96 -9.68 6.99
CA LYS A 272 -15.33 -10.47 5.81
C LYS A 272 -14.42 -10.10 4.64
N VAL A 273 -14.24 -11.00 3.69
CA VAL A 273 -13.60 -10.63 2.41
C VAL A 273 -14.43 -9.54 1.71
N ALA A 274 -13.74 -8.61 1.05
CA ALA A 274 -14.36 -7.49 0.33
C ALA A 274 -15.40 -8.00 -0.67
N GLN A 275 -16.53 -7.29 -0.78
CA GLN A 275 -17.68 -7.74 -1.55
C GLN A 275 -17.32 -8.01 -3.02
N TYR A 276 -16.57 -7.10 -3.64
CA TYR A 276 -16.07 -7.21 -5.01
C TYR A 276 -15.18 -8.44 -5.27
N PHE A 277 -14.59 -9.04 -4.22
CA PHE A 277 -13.67 -10.18 -4.33
C PHE A 277 -14.27 -11.51 -3.84
N ARG A 278 -15.55 -11.50 -3.43
CA ARG A 278 -16.21 -12.70 -2.87
C ARG A 278 -16.29 -13.83 -3.86
N LYS A 279 -16.65 -13.53 -5.11
CA LYS A 279 -16.83 -14.53 -6.17
C LYS A 279 -15.55 -15.34 -6.43
N GLN A 280 -14.42 -14.65 -6.47
CA GLN A 280 -13.08 -15.21 -6.66
C GLN A 280 -12.68 -16.14 -5.51
N THR A 281 -13.32 -16.01 -4.34
CA THR A 281 -12.98 -16.75 -3.12
C THR A 281 -14.07 -17.73 -2.67
N GLU A 282 -15.11 -17.96 -3.48
CA GLU A 282 -16.17 -18.96 -3.21
C GLU A 282 -15.64 -20.38 -3.08
N VAL A 283 -14.51 -20.67 -3.73
CA VAL A 283 -13.85 -21.97 -3.62
C VAL A 283 -13.34 -22.26 -2.21
N PHE A 284 -13.18 -21.26 -1.34
CA PHE A 284 -12.72 -21.48 0.04
C PHE A 284 -13.92 -21.55 1.00
N GLU A 285 -13.86 -22.52 1.92
CA GLU A 285 -14.92 -22.70 2.93
C GLU A 285 -14.76 -21.71 4.11
N LEU A 286 -13.52 -21.50 4.57
CA LEU A 286 -13.21 -20.68 5.74
C LEU A 286 -12.95 -19.22 5.36
N GLU A 287 -13.56 -18.27 6.07
CA GLU A 287 -13.36 -16.83 5.84
C GLU A 287 -11.90 -16.36 6.08
N GLU A 288 -11.16 -17.05 6.95
CA GLU A 288 -9.73 -16.79 7.14
C GLU A 288 -8.91 -17.11 5.88
N ASP A 289 -9.21 -18.22 5.21
CA ASP A 289 -8.55 -18.61 3.96
C ASP A 289 -8.89 -17.63 2.83
N LYS A 290 -10.15 -17.20 2.74
CA LYS A 290 -10.57 -16.16 1.77
C LYS A 290 -9.79 -14.87 1.94
N ARG A 291 -9.66 -14.40 3.20
CA ARG A 291 -8.91 -13.18 3.52
C ARG A 291 -7.42 -13.32 3.25
N ALA A 292 -6.82 -14.43 3.68
CA ALA A 292 -5.40 -14.69 3.46
C ALA A 292 -5.09 -14.73 1.96
N TYR A 293 -5.93 -15.40 1.17
CA TYR A 293 -5.80 -15.44 -0.27
C TYR A 293 -5.98 -14.07 -0.91
N HIS A 294 -7.02 -13.30 -0.55
CA HIS A 294 -7.26 -11.95 -1.08
C HIS A 294 -6.06 -11.02 -0.81
N LEU A 295 -5.53 -11.03 0.41
CA LEU A 295 -4.34 -10.24 0.75
C LEU A 295 -3.12 -10.67 -0.06
N ALA A 296 -2.80 -11.96 -0.10
CA ALA A 296 -1.62 -12.45 -0.79
C ALA A 296 -1.70 -12.22 -2.31
N SER A 297 -2.85 -12.49 -2.93
CA SER A 297 -3.10 -12.22 -4.35
C SER A 297 -3.03 -10.73 -4.69
N SER A 298 -3.50 -9.86 -3.79
CA SER A 298 -3.34 -8.40 -3.92
C SER A 298 -1.86 -8.03 -4.02
N PHE A 299 -1.04 -8.57 -3.11
CA PHE A 299 0.41 -8.36 -3.15
C PHE A 299 1.07 -8.97 -4.38
N VAL A 300 0.65 -10.14 -4.86
CA VAL A 300 1.18 -10.70 -6.12
C VAL A 300 0.93 -9.74 -7.27
N ARG A 301 -0.31 -9.26 -7.45
CA ARG A 301 -0.68 -8.36 -8.55
C ARG A 301 0.03 -7.01 -8.44
N ALA A 302 0.09 -6.42 -7.25
CA ALA A 302 0.84 -5.18 -7.01
C ALA A 302 2.32 -5.35 -7.33
N THR A 303 2.95 -6.44 -6.85
CA THR A 303 4.38 -6.70 -7.07
C THR A 303 4.70 -6.96 -8.54
N LEU A 304 3.81 -7.65 -9.28
CA LEU A 304 3.97 -7.85 -10.72
C LEU A 304 3.90 -6.53 -11.50
N ALA A 305 3.00 -5.62 -11.12
CA ALA A 305 2.92 -4.30 -11.73
C ALA A 305 4.19 -3.47 -11.47
N LEU A 306 4.71 -3.51 -10.24
CA LEU A 306 6.00 -2.87 -9.90
C LEU A 306 7.15 -3.51 -10.68
N ASP A 307 7.21 -4.84 -10.75
CA ASP A 307 8.24 -5.55 -11.51
C ASP A 307 8.25 -5.17 -12.99
N ALA A 308 7.08 -5.07 -13.61
CA ALA A 308 6.96 -4.66 -15.01
C ALA A 308 7.54 -3.25 -15.23
N PHE A 309 7.23 -2.31 -14.34
CA PHE A 309 7.76 -0.95 -14.44
C PHE A 309 9.28 -0.90 -14.22
N LEU A 310 9.80 -1.63 -13.23
CA LEU A 310 11.22 -1.59 -12.90
C LEU A 310 12.12 -2.09 -14.03
N GLN A 311 11.62 -2.98 -14.90
CA GLN A 311 12.34 -3.46 -16.09
C GLN A 311 12.65 -2.35 -17.11
N GLU A 312 11.94 -1.23 -17.06
CA GLU A 312 12.06 -0.12 -18.00
C GLU A 312 12.64 1.16 -17.35
N CYS A 313 12.95 1.13 -16.05
CA CYS A 313 13.35 2.31 -15.29
C CYS A 313 14.88 2.54 -15.25
N ASP A 314 15.28 3.72 -14.74
CA ASP A 314 16.69 4.08 -14.54
C ASP A 314 17.40 3.07 -13.63
N GLU A 315 18.61 2.65 -14.00
CA GLU A 315 19.37 1.57 -13.33
C GLU A 315 19.63 1.86 -11.84
N GLU A 316 19.85 3.13 -11.46
CA GLU A 316 20.03 3.51 -10.05
C GLU A 316 18.72 3.34 -9.26
N ILE A 317 17.59 3.74 -9.86
CA ILE A 317 16.26 3.58 -9.26
C ILE A 317 15.92 2.10 -9.15
N GLU A 318 16.12 1.32 -10.22
CA GLU A 318 15.91 -0.13 -10.24
C GLU A 318 16.66 -0.78 -9.08
N ALA A 319 17.97 -0.55 -8.99
CA ALA A 319 18.80 -1.12 -7.94
C ALA A 319 18.31 -0.77 -6.52
N ILE A 320 17.89 0.48 -6.30
CA ILE A 320 17.38 0.92 -4.99
C ILE A 320 16.06 0.24 -4.67
N ILE A 321 15.07 0.31 -5.56
CA ILE A 321 13.72 -0.18 -5.29
C ILE A 321 13.72 -1.70 -5.20
N SER A 322 14.45 -2.39 -6.07
CA SER A 322 14.60 -3.84 -6.06
C SER A 322 15.27 -4.38 -4.79
N HIS A 323 16.16 -3.59 -4.17
CA HIS A 323 16.86 -4.02 -2.95
C HIS A 323 16.15 -3.61 -1.65
N TYR A 324 15.54 -2.43 -1.59
CA TYR A 324 15.03 -1.88 -0.33
C TYR A 324 13.50 -1.98 -0.19
N LEU A 325 12.77 -1.97 -1.30
CA LEU A 325 11.32 -1.94 -1.30
C LEU A 325 10.73 -3.29 -1.70
N MET A 326 11.10 -3.81 -2.88
CA MET A 326 10.55 -5.06 -3.45
C MET A 326 10.60 -6.28 -2.52
N PRO A 327 11.66 -6.53 -1.71
CA PRO A 327 11.71 -7.73 -0.86
C PRO A 327 10.53 -7.83 0.11
N THR A 328 10.06 -6.71 0.63
CA THR A 328 8.90 -6.64 1.51
C THR A 328 7.62 -7.09 0.79
N TYR A 329 7.36 -6.51 -0.39
CA TYR A 329 6.16 -6.82 -1.18
C TYR A 329 6.17 -8.26 -1.68
N VAL A 330 7.32 -8.75 -2.12
CA VAL A 330 7.47 -10.13 -2.59
C VAL A 330 7.26 -11.10 -1.42
N SER A 331 7.76 -10.79 -0.23
CA SER A 331 7.54 -11.62 0.97
C SER A 331 6.05 -11.76 1.30
N GLN A 332 5.28 -10.68 1.16
CA GLN A 332 3.81 -10.70 1.33
C GLN A 332 3.12 -11.43 0.17
N ALA A 333 3.55 -11.21 -1.07
CA ALA A 333 3.01 -11.87 -2.26
C ALA A 333 3.15 -13.40 -2.16
N LEU A 334 4.32 -13.87 -1.74
CA LEU A 334 4.59 -15.31 -1.63
C LEU A 334 3.75 -16.02 -0.57
N GLN A 335 3.09 -15.30 0.35
CA GLN A 335 2.14 -15.92 1.29
C GLN A 335 1.03 -16.70 0.57
N ILE A 336 0.79 -16.41 -0.71
CA ILE A 336 -0.15 -17.16 -1.56
C ILE A 336 0.20 -18.65 -1.64
N LEU A 337 1.47 -19.03 -1.45
CA LEU A 337 1.92 -20.43 -1.44
C LEU A 337 1.43 -21.22 -0.22
N ASN A 338 0.93 -20.56 0.83
CA ASN A 338 0.24 -21.23 1.93
C ASN A 338 -1.21 -21.60 1.57
N SER A 339 -1.76 -21.03 0.49
CA SER A 339 -3.12 -21.31 0.06
C SER A 339 -3.24 -22.72 -0.53
N LYS A 340 -4.34 -23.40 -0.19
CA LYS A 340 -4.66 -24.72 -0.76
C LYS A 340 -5.25 -24.63 -2.17
N LYS A 341 -5.79 -23.47 -2.55
CA LYS A 341 -6.46 -23.22 -3.84
C LYS A 341 -5.93 -21.92 -4.46
N ASP A 342 -5.91 -21.84 -5.78
CA ASP A 342 -5.43 -20.68 -6.53
C ASP A 342 -6.40 -20.31 -7.66
N PRO A 343 -7.61 -19.81 -7.32
CA PRO A 343 -8.65 -19.48 -8.30
C PRO A 343 -8.24 -18.42 -9.33
N LEU A 344 -7.18 -17.64 -9.09
CA LEU A 344 -6.67 -16.63 -10.01
C LEU A 344 -5.44 -17.09 -10.80
N ASN A 345 -4.97 -18.32 -10.59
CA ASN A 345 -3.77 -18.89 -11.22
C ASN A 345 -2.50 -18.04 -11.02
N LEU A 346 -2.37 -17.38 -9.86
CA LEU A 346 -1.30 -16.43 -9.56
C LEU A 346 -0.03 -17.10 -8.99
N VAL A 347 -0.13 -18.33 -8.50
CA VAL A 347 0.98 -19.03 -7.84
C VAL A 347 2.17 -19.24 -8.78
N ARG A 348 1.92 -19.43 -10.08
CA ARG A 348 3.00 -19.54 -11.09
C ARG A 348 3.66 -18.19 -11.38
N GLU A 349 2.93 -17.10 -11.29
CA GLU A 349 3.45 -15.76 -11.54
C GLU A 349 4.47 -15.32 -10.48
N CYS A 350 4.45 -15.92 -9.29
CA CYS A 350 5.45 -15.71 -8.24
C CYS A 350 6.90 -15.97 -8.71
N VAL A 351 7.09 -16.82 -9.73
CA VAL A 351 8.40 -17.09 -10.33
C VAL A 351 9.04 -15.82 -10.91
N LYS A 352 8.25 -14.89 -11.45
CA LYS A 352 8.76 -13.64 -12.04
C LYS A 352 9.35 -12.71 -10.99
N ILE A 353 8.72 -12.65 -9.82
CA ILE A 353 9.05 -11.73 -8.73
C ILE A 353 10.00 -12.32 -7.69
N GLN A 354 10.27 -13.64 -7.71
CA GLN A 354 11.17 -14.28 -6.73
C GLN A 354 12.62 -13.75 -6.79
N LYS A 355 13.02 -13.14 -7.92
CA LYS A 355 14.36 -12.56 -8.13
C LYS A 355 14.74 -11.48 -7.12
N TYR A 356 13.76 -10.92 -6.40
CA TYR A 356 13.97 -9.90 -5.36
C TYR A 356 14.26 -10.49 -3.97
N ILE A 357 14.24 -11.81 -3.79
CA ILE A 357 14.55 -12.49 -2.51
C ILE A 357 16.00 -13.01 -2.48
N LYS A 358 16.87 -12.55 -3.38
CA LYS A 358 18.21 -13.12 -3.56
C LYS A 358 19.05 -13.10 -2.27
N GLU A 359 19.58 -14.28 -1.94
CA GLU A 359 20.72 -14.46 -1.05
C GLU A 359 22.00 -14.29 -1.89
N ASN A 360 22.82 -13.30 -1.59
CA ASN A 360 24.03 -13.02 -2.36
C ASN A 360 25.24 -13.70 -1.72
N GLY A 361 25.59 -14.90 -2.18
CA GLY A 361 26.81 -15.58 -1.74
C GLY A 361 26.64 -16.55 -0.57
N ALA A 362 27.70 -17.30 -0.27
CA ALA A 362 27.72 -18.26 0.82
C ALA A 362 27.50 -17.61 2.19
N ILE A 363 27.92 -16.36 2.41
CA ILE A 363 27.70 -15.64 3.67
C ILE A 363 26.20 -15.48 3.94
N ASP A 364 25.46 -14.93 2.98
CA ASP A 364 24.02 -14.70 3.11
C ASP A 364 23.27 -16.01 3.30
N ARG A 365 23.65 -17.04 2.56
CA ARG A 365 23.10 -18.39 2.70
C ARG A 365 23.31 -18.98 4.09
N ILE A 366 24.50 -18.81 4.68
CA ILE A 366 24.78 -19.27 6.05
C ILE A 366 24.02 -18.44 7.08
N LYS A 367 23.92 -17.12 6.89
CA LYS A 367 23.13 -16.24 7.75
C LYS A 367 21.63 -16.55 7.66
N ASN A 368 21.15 -17.04 6.52
CA ASN A 368 19.76 -17.43 6.34
C ASN A 368 19.41 -18.79 7.00
N GLN A 369 20.42 -19.56 7.44
CA GLN A 369 20.17 -20.80 8.19
C GLN A 369 19.49 -20.51 9.53
N LEU A 370 18.56 -21.39 9.92
CA LEU A 370 17.82 -21.26 11.17
C LEU A 370 18.74 -21.14 12.40
N SER A 371 19.88 -21.85 12.41
CA SER A 371 20.88 -21.74 13.47
C SER A 371 21.42 -20.32 13.62
N TYR A 372 21.78 -19.64 12.53
CA TYR A 372 22.26 -18.27 12.61
C TYR A 372 21.15 -17.33 13.08
N LYS A 373 19.96 -17.40 12.47
CA LYS A 373 18.81 -16.54 12.80
C LYS A 373 18.42 -16.63 14.28
N LEU A 374 18.30 -17.84 14.81
CA LEU A 374 17.93 -18.06 16.21
C LEU A 374 19.00 -17.54 17.17
N GLY A 375 20.28 -17.84 16.90
CA GLY A 375 21.34 -17.37 17.77
C GLY A 375 21.60 -15.87 17.69
N GLU A 376 21.38 -15.25 16.54
CA GLU A 376 21.41 -13.79 16.41
C GLU A 376 20.28 -13.14 17.23
N ALA A 377 19.06 -13.69 17.21
CA ALA A 377 17.96 -13.24 18.06
C ALA A 377 18.30 -13.36 19.56
N ILE A 378 18.93 -14.47 19.97
CA ILE A 378 19.42 -14.65 21.34
C ILE A 378 20.43 -13.56 21.72
N LEU A 379 21.42 -13.27 20.87
CA LEU A 379 22.43 -12.24 21.13
C LEU A 379 21.83 -10.82 21.19
N LYS A 380 20.81 -10.54 20.38
CA LYS A 380 20.10 -9.24 20.36
C LYS A 380 19.17 -9.05 21.56
N ALA A 381 18.85 -10.11 22.32
CA ALA A 381 18.02 -10.06 23.52
C ALA A 381 18.77 -9.49 24.73
N ASN A 382 19.23 -8.25 24.61
CA ASN A 382 20.11 -7.56 25.55
C ASN A 382 19.40 -6.69 26.59
N SER A 383 18.08 -6.86 26.77
CA SER A 383 17.30 -6.17 27.81
C SER A 383 16.23 -7.09 28.39
N PRO A 384 15.77 -6.85 29.64
CA PRO A 384 14.75 -7.69 30.27
C PRO A 384 13.48 -7.87 29.42
N LEU A 385 12.99 -6.79 28.80
CA LEU A 385 11.83 -6.85 27.90
C LEU A 385 12.08 -7.73 26.67
N LYS A 386 13.26 -7.63 26.05
CA LYS A 386 13.60 -8.46 24.88
C LYS A 386 13.78 -9.93 25.27
N PHE A 387 14.33 -10.20 26.45
CA PHE A 387 14.46 -11.56 26.98
C PHE A 387 13.09 -12.20 27.23
N LEU A 388 12.13 -11.43 27.79
CA LEU A 388 10.76 -11.90 27.97
C LEU A 388 10.05 -12.21 26.64
N LYS A 389 10.31 -11.41 25.59
CA LYS A 389 9.77 -11.62 24.23
C LYS A 389 10.52 -12.67 23.41
N LEU A 390 11.69 -13.12 23.87
CA LEU A 390 12.58 -14.00 23.10
C LEU A 390 11.90 -15.33 22.71
N PRO A 391 11.17 -16.05 23.57
CA PRO A 391 10.53 -17.31 23.19
C PRO A 391 9.59 -17.15 21.98
N PHE A 392 8.75 -16.11 21.99
CA PHE A 392 7.84 -15.80 20.88
C PHE A 392 8.61 -15.43 19.60
N THR A 393 9.69 -14.66 19.75
CA THR A 393 10.58 -14.29 18.64
C THR A 393 11.20 -15.52 17.98
N LEU A 394 11.70 -16.47 18.78
CA LEU A 394 12.31 -17.71 18.28
C LEU A 394 11.29 -18.60 17.56
N ILE A 395 10.07 -18.75 18.10
CA ILE A 395 8.99 -19.50 17.45
C ILE A 395 8.60 -18.84 16.12
N SER A 396 8.46 -17.51 16.10
CA SER A 396 8.16 -16.76 14.89
C SER A 396 9.24 -16.95 13.83
N LEU A 397 10.53 -16.83 14.18
CA LEU A 397 11.65 -17.06 13.27
C LEU A 397 11.67 -18.48 12.70
N ALA A 398 11.38 -19.49 13.53
CA ALA A 398 11.31 -20.87 13.08
C ALA A 398 10.17 -21.10 12.05
N LYS A 399 8.99 -20.51 12.29
CA LYS A 399 7.86 -20.56 11.34
C LYS A 399 8.19 -19.84 10.03
N THR A 400 8.78 -18.65 10.12
CA THR A 400 9.20 -17.89 8.93
C THR A 400 10.24 -18.66 8.12
N HIS A 401 11.25 -19.24 8.77
CA HIS A 401 12.25 -20.05 8.09
C HIS A 401 11.63 -21.30 7.43
N GLN A 402 10.71 -21.98 8.11
CA GLN A 402 10.00 -23.12 7.52
C GLN A 402 9.22 -22.72 6.26
N PHE A 403 8.60 -21.53 6.28
CA PHE A 403 7.90 -20.99 5.12
C PHE A 403 8.87 -20.65 3.97
N GLU A 404 9.99 -19.98 4.24
CA GLU A 404 11.05 -19.72 3.24
C GLU A 404 11.54 -21.02 2.58
N GLN A 405 11.71 -22.10 3.35
CA GLN A 405 12.10 -23.41 2.78
C GLN A 405 11.01 -24.00 1.88
N LYS A 406 9.72 -23.83 2.23
CA LYS A 406 8.61 -24.26 1.36
C LYS A 406 8.59 -23.48 0.05
N VAL A 407 8.78 -22.15 0.10
CA VAL A 407 8.91 -21.28 -1.06
C VAL A 407 10.02 -21.80 -1.98
N LEU A 408 11.23 -21.99 -1.44
CA LEU A 408 12.37 -22.44 -2.23
C LEU A 408 12.12 -23.81 -2.88
N GLN A 409 11.57 -24.77 -2.13
CA GLN A 409 11.22 -26.08 -2.68
C GLN A 409 10.17 -25.99 -3.79
N PHE A 410 9.18 -25.12 -3.63
CA PHE A 410 8.16 -24.88 -4.65
C PHE A 410 8.78 -24.31 -5.93
N LEU A 411 9.63 -23.28 -5.79
CA LEU A 411 10.33 -22.66 -6.92
C LEU A 411 11.23 -23.68 -7.65
N ILE A 412 11.99 -24.52 -6.93
CA ILE A 412 12.83 -25.56 -7.53
C ILE A 412 11.98 -26.59 -8.31
N ARG A 413 10.79 -26.94 -7.82
CA ARG A 413 9.89 -27.86 -8.53
C ARG A 413 9.34 -27.25 -9.83
N LEU A 414 9.07 -25.95 -9.83
CA LEU A 414 8.62 -25.26 -11.05
C LEU A 414 9.77 -25.06 -12.04
N GLU A 415 10.90 -24.54 -11.57
CA GLU A 415 12.06 -24.26 -12.39
C GLU A 415 13.35 -24.72 -11.66
N PRO A 416 13.97 -25.84 -12.08
CA PRO A 416 15.15 -26.39 -11.42
C PRO A 416 16.33 -25.43 -11.30
N LYS A 417 16.39 -24.38 -12.13
CA LYS A 417 17.43 -23.34 -12.10
C LYS A 417 17.49 -22.55 -10.79
N PHE A 418 16.42 -22.55 -9.99
CA PHE A 418 16.41 -21.92 -8.67
C PHE A 418 17.10 -22.75 -7.59
N LYS A 419 17.56 -23.97 -7.92
CA LYS A 419 18.38 -24.76 -6.99
C LYS A 419 19.68 -23.99 -6.72
N PRO A 420 19.95 -23.59 -5.46
CA PRO A 420 21.18 -22.87 -5.15
C PRO A 420 22.40 -23.75 -5.46
N LEU A 421 23.49 -23.13 -5.91
CA LEU A 421 24.79 -23.80 -6.03
C LEU A 421 25.23 -24.38 -4.68
N ASP A 422 26.14 -25.34 -4.69
CA ASP A 422 26.80 -25.79 -3.45
C ASP A 422 27.55 -24.62 -2.80
N LEU A 423 27.67 -24.61 -1.47
CA LEU A 423 28.26 -23.47 -0.75
C LEU A 423 29.71 -23.21 -1.19
N GLU A 424 30.49 -24.26 -1.50
CA GLU A 424 31.88 -24.14 -1.95
C GLU A 424 32.03 -23.37 -3.28
N LYS A 425 30.95 -23.25 -4.06
CA LYS A 425 30.99 -22.63 -5.40
C LYS A 425 30.87 -21.10 -5.37
N TYR A 426 30.62 -20.51 -4.20
CA TYR A 426 30.52 -19.05 -4.06
C TYR A 426 31.88 -18.44 -3.70
N ALA A 427 32.18 -17.28 -4.28
CA ALA A 427 33.47 -16.60 -4.09
C ALA A 427 33.77 -16.23 -2.63
N ASP A 428 32.73 -16.06 -1.80
CA ASP A 428 32.81 -15.69 -0.39
C ASP A 428 32.75 -16.91 0.57
N TYR A 429 32.89 -18.14 0.07
CA TYR A 429 32.77 -19.37 0.89
C TYR A 429 33.71 -19.39 2.10
N GLU A 430 34.98 -19.04 1.92
CA GLU A 430 35.97 -19.03 3.00
C GLU A 430 35.62 -18.02 4.10
N GLU A 431 35.08 -16.87 3.72
CA GLU A 431 34.56 -15.86 4.65
C GLU A 431 33.30 -16.39 5.37
N ALA A 432 32.44 -17.10 4.64
CA ALA A 432 31.23 -17.71 5.16
C ALA A 432 31.52 -18.78 6.24
N LEU A 433 32.64 -19.52 6.12
CA LEU A 433 33.07 -20.47 7.16
C LEU A 433 33.37 -19.76 8.51
N LYS A 434 33.80 -18.50 8.48
CA LYS A 434 33.98 -17.70 9.71
C LYS A 434 32.65 -17.45 10.41
N ILE A 435 31.57 -17.26 9.64
CA ILE A 435 30.21 -17.10 10.18
C ILE A 435 29.74 -18.35 10.94
N LYS A 436 30.09 -19.56 10.46
CA LYS A 436 29.77 -20.81 11.18
C LYS A 436 30.51 -20.92 12.52
N LYS A 437 31.66 -20.27 12.66
CA LYS A 437 32.43 -20.21 13.91
C LYS A 437 31.94 -19.10 14.85
N HIS A 438 31.15 -18.14 14.35
CA HIS A 438 30.63 -17.04 15.13
C HIS A 438 29.66 -17.51 16.23
N LEU A 439 29.60 -16.75 17.33
CA LEU A 439 28.79 -17.08 18.51
C LEU A 439 27.30 -17.24 18.19
N SER A 440 26.75 -16.43 17.28
CA SER A 440 25.35 -16.55 16.84
C SER A 440 25.08 -17.95 16.28
N TYR A 441 25.90 -18.42 15.35
CA TYR A 441 25.70 -19.73 14.72
C TYR A 441 25.76 -20.86 15.76
N ARG A 442 26.74 -20.81 16.68
CA ARG A 442 26.92 -21.80 17.74
C ARG A 442 25.75 -21.84 18.72
N LEU A 443 25.26 -20.67 19.16
CA LEU A 443 24.12 -20.59 20.07
C LEU A 443 22.86 -21.17 19.45
N GLY A 444 22.52 -20.81 18.21
CA GLY A 444 21.33 -21.36 17.57
C GLY A 444 21.48 -22.84 17.22
N GLN A 445 22.68 -23.32 16.84
CA GLN A 445 22.92 -24.76 16.71
C GLN A 445 22.71 -25.51 18.03
N ALA A 446 23.19 -24.96 19.15
CA ALA A 446 23.01 -25.57 20.46
C ALA A 446 21.53 -25.60 20.88
N LEU A 447 20.78 -24.53 20.59
CA LEU A 447 19.34 -24.46 20.80
C LEU A 447 18.61 -25.52 19.98
N LEU A 448 18.90 -25.63 18.68
CA LEU A 448 18.28 -26.63 17.80
C LEU A 448 18.59 -28.07 18.25
N LYS A 449 19.83 -28.33 18.69
CA LYS A 449 20.25 -29.66 19.15
C LYS A 449 19.69 -30.02 20.52
N ASN A 450 19.47 -29.03 21.39
CA ASN A 450 19.13 -29.26 22.80
C ASN A 450 18.12 -28.23 23.32
N PRO A 451 16.90 -28.16 22.77
CA PRO A 451 15.98 -27.07 23.06
C PRO A 451 15.62 -26.97 24.55
N LEU A 452 15.43 -28.11 25.22
CA LEU A 452 15.04 -28.17 26.63
C LEU A 452 16.17 -27.85 27.62
N THR A 453 17.43 -28.14 27.25
CA THR A 453 18.60 -27.95 28.12
C THR A 453 19.49 -26.79 27.67
N PHE A 454 19.05 -26.04 26.66
CA PHE A 454 19.83 -24.99 26.01
C PHE A 454 20.38 -23.96 27.00
N ILE A 455 19.56 -23.49 27.94
CA ILE A 455 19.92 -22.45 28.91
C ILE A 455 21.17 -22.85 29.71
N PHE A 456 21.29 -24.13 30.08
CA PHE A 456 22.45 -24.65 30.82
C PHE A 456 23.73 -24.74 29.96
N LYS A 457 23.61 -24.71 28.63
CA LYS A 457 24.74 -24.78 27.70
C LYS A 457 25.31 -23.41 27.32
N ILE A 458 24.58 -22.32 27.58
CA ILE A 458 25.00 -20.96 27.19
C ILE A 458 26.39 -20.59 27.77
N PRO A 459 26.68 -20.80 29.08
CA PRO A 459 27.96 -20.38 29.64
C PRO A 459 29.16 -21.08 29.00
N SER A 460 29.07 -22.39 28.74
CA SER A 460 30.18 -23.14 28.13
C SER A 460 30.40 -22.75 26.67
N ILE A 461 29.32 -22.52 25.90
CA ILE A 461 29.41 -22.04 24.51
C ILE A 461 30.10 -20.69 24.45
N TYR A 462 29.74 -19.77 25.35
CA TYR A 462 30.35 -18.44 25.42
C TYR A 462 31.83 -18.49 25.81
N GLN A 463 32.19 -19.30 26.81
CA GLN A 463 33.58 -19.49 27.21
C GLN A 463 34.42 -20.11 26.08
N ASN A 464 33.91 -21.12 25.39
CA ASN A 464 34.61 -21.76 24.27
C ASN A 464 34.80 -20.81 23.09
N PHE A 465 33.81 -19.96 22.82
CA PHE A 465 33.93 -18.90 21.81
C PHE A 465 35.02 -17.89 22.16
N LYS A 466 35.06 -17.40 23.41
CA LYS A 466 36.12 -16.47 23.87
C LYS A 466 37.52 -17.05 23.79
N LYS A 467 37.67 -18.35 23.99
CA LYS A 467 38.97 -19.06 23.93
C LYS A 467 39.42 -19.38 22.50
N GLY A 468 38.64 -19.02 21.48
CA GLY A 468 38.96 -19.34 20.08
C GLY A 468 38.87 -20.84 19.74
N VAL A 469 38.27 -21.65 20.62
CA VAL A 469 38.14 -23.10 20.42
C VAL A 469 37.06 -23.34 19.36
N SER A 470 37.41 -24.08 18.30
CA SER A 470 36.57 -24.38 17.12
C SER A 470 35.33 -25.18 17.47
#